data_AF-A0A2N2PYF5-F1
#
_entry.id   AF-A0A2N2PYF5-F1
#
_cell.length_a   1.000
_cell.length_b   1.000
_cell.length_c   1.000
_cell.angle_alpha   90.00
_cell.angle_beta   90.00
_cell.angle_gamma   90.00
#
_symmetry.space_group_name_H-M   'P 1'
#
loop_
_entity.id
_entity.type
_entity.pdbx_description
1 polymer ?
#
loop_
_entity_poly.entity_id
_entity_poly.type
_entity_poly.pdbx_seq_one_letter_code
_entity_poly.pdbx_strand_id
1 'polypeptide(L)'
;MSTLQVETTDLGEVDVAQVAVGQKVTVTFDAMPGQSFSGQVSRISPLGETSAGEVRYTAVIELEEIPPAIRWGMTANVSIEVK
;
A
#
# COMPACT_ATOMS: atom_id res chain seq x y z
N MET A 1 -1.15 15.30 13.76
CA MET A 1 -2.07 14.18 14.09
C MET A 1 -1.55 12.99 13.31
N SER A 2 -1.10 11.92 13.96
CA SER A 2 -0.60 10.71 13.29
C SER A 2 -1.80 9.85 12.85
N THR A 3 -2.14 9.87 11.56
CA THR A 3 -3.13 8.97 10.97
C THR A 3 -2.45 7.65 10.62
N LEU A 4 -3.11 6.52 10.90
CA LEU A 4 -2.58 5.21 10.53
C LEU A 4 -2.61 5.08 9.00
N GLN A 5 -1.46 4.73 8.42
CA GLN A 5 -1.28 4.56 6.99
C GLN A 5 -0.66 3.19 6.72
N VAL A 6 -0.98 2.62 5.56
CA VAL A 6 -0.35 1.40 5.07
C VAL A 6 0.70 1.81 4.06
N GLU A 7 1.94 1.38 4.26
CA GLU A 7 3.02 1.61 3.32
C GLU A 7 3.36 0.28 2.66
N THR A 8 3.35 0.27 1.33
CA THR A 8 3.91 -0.84 0.57
C THR A 8 5.24 -0.43 -0.07
N THR A 9 6.20 -1.34 -0.07
CA THR A 9 7.57 -1.15 -0.58
C THR A 9 7.95 -2.19 -1.63
N ASP A 10 6.98 -2.94 -2.14
CA ASP A 10 7.16 -4.06 -3.06
C ASP A 10 6.89 -3.69 -4.54
N LEU A 11 6.50 -2.44 -4.81
CA LEU A 11 6.08 -1.98 -6.14
C LEU A 11 7.29 -1.83 -7.07
N GLY A 12 7.35 -2.62 -8.15
CA GLY A 12 8.44 -2.58 -9.12
C GLY A 12 8.39 -1.40 -10.10
N GLU A 13 9.48 -1.18 -10.84
CA GLU A 13 9.61 -0.10 -11.85
C GLU A 13 8.53 -0.14 -12.94
N VAL A 14 8.13 -1.33 -13.37
CA VAL A 14 7.11 -1.50 -14.42
C VAL A 14 5.72 -1.22 -13.88
N ASP A 15 5.45 -1.63 -12.64
CA ASP A 15 4.14 -1.50 -12.02
C ASP A 15 3.89 -0.06 -11.55
N VAL A 16 4.89 0.59 -10.94
CA VAL A 16 4.76 1.98 -10.46
C VAL A 16 4.41 2.95 -11.59
N ALA A 17 4.84 2.67 -12.83
CA ALA A 17 4.51 3.50 -13.99
C ALA A 17 3.01 3.47 -14.34
N GLN A 18 2.27 2.45 -13.88
CA GLN A 18 0.83 2.29 -14.08
C GLN A 18 0.02 2.71 -12.85
N VAL A 19 0.70 3.03 -11.74
CA VAL A 19 0.06 3.44 -10.48
C VAL A 19 -0.01 4.95 -10.39
N ALA A 20 -1.15 5.48 -9.93
CA ALA A 20 -1.41 6.89 -9.76
C ALA A 20 -2.06 7.18 -8.41
N VAL A 21 -1.76 8.37 -7.86
CA VAL A 21 -2.44 8.89 -6.67
C VAL A 21 -3.95 8.97 -6.94
N GLY A 22 -4.75 8.53 -5.98
CA GLY A 22 -6.21 8.43 -6.06
C GLY A 22 -6.74 7.12 -6.64
N GLN A 23 -5.88 6.19 -7.07
CA GLN A 23 -6.34 4.85 -7.46
C GLN A 23 -6.88 4.08 -6.26
N LYS A 24 -7.96 3.33 -6.50
CA LYS A 24 -8.54 2.42 -5.53
C LYS A 24 -7.63 1.23 -5.30
N VAL A 25 -7.53 0.84 -4.03
CA VAL A 25 -6.80 -0.34 -3.62
C VAL A 25 -7.65 -1.19 -2.68
N THR A 26 -7.36 -2.48 -2.67
CA THR A 26 -7.89 -3.42 -1.69
C THR A 26 -6.75 -3.84 -0.78
N VAL A 27 -6.93 -3.69 0.52
CA VAL A 27 -5.95 -4.05 1.54
C VAL A 27 -6.46 -5.23 2.35
N THR A 28 -5.61 -6.23 2.56
CA THR A 28 -5.87 -7.35 3.48
C THR A 28 -4.75 -7.41 4.51
N PHE A 29 -5.04 -7.98 5.68
CA PHE A 29 -4.06 -8.13 6.77
C PHE A 29 -3.94 -9.59 7.14
N ASP A 30 -2.71 -10.07 7.33
CA ASP A 30 -2.47 -11.47 7.74
C ASP A 30 -3.11 -11.77 9.10
N ALA A 31 -3.22 -10.76 9.95
CA ALA A 31 -3.87 -10.85 11.26
C ALA A 31 -5.41 -10.97 11.19
N MET A 32 -6.03 -10.68 10.04
CA MET A 32 -7.48 -10.75 9.82
C MET A 32 -7.79 -11.42 8.48
N PRO A 33 -7.54 -12.73 8.36
CA PRO A 33 -7.78 -13.47 7.14
C PRO A 33 -9.26 -13.43 6.74
N GLY A 34 -9.53 -13.25 5.45
CA GLY A 34 -10.89 -13.17 4.91
C GLY A 34 -11.56 -11.80 5.03
N GLN A 35 -10.90 -10.81 5.62
CA GLN A 35 -11.37 -9.42 5.62
C GLN A 35 -10.57 -8.58 4.62
N SER A 36 -11.28 -7.71 3.90
CA SER A 36 -10.71 -6.80 2.92
C SER A 36 -11.19 -5.39 3.20
N PHE A 37 -10.28 -4.44 3.10
CA PHE A 37 -10.52 -3.03 3.38
C PHE A 37 -10.25 -2.22 2.12
N SER A 38 -11.13 -1.27 1.84
CA SER A 38 -10.95 -0.35 0.74
C SER A 38 -10.05 0.81 1.16
N GLY A 39 -9.25 1.28 0.23
CA GLY A 39 -8.40 2.43 0.40
C GLY A 39 -8.03 3.06 -0.93
N GLN A 40 -7.17 4.05 -0.87
CA GLN A 40 -6.67 4.74 -2.03
C GLN A 40 -5.19 5.07 -1.91
N VAL A 41 -4.49 5.11 -3.04
CA VAL A 41 -3.11 5.57 -3.10
C VAL A 41 -3.09 7.06 -2.75
N SER A 42 -2.51 7.42 -1.61
CA SER A 42 -2.40 8.82 -1.18
C SER A 42 -1.10 9.46 -1.65
N ARG A 43 -0.03 8.66 -1.78
CA ARG A 43 1.29 9.13 -2.21
C ARG A 43 2.09 7.99 -2.82
N ILE A 44 2.94 8.34 -3.78
CA ILE A 44 3.98 7.46 -4.32
C ILE A 44 5.31 8.20 -4.12
N SER A 45 6.30 7.54 -3.53
CA SER A 45 7.63 8.10 -3.38
C SER A 45 8.25 8.31 -4.77
N PRO A 46 8.80 9.51 -5.08
CA PRO A 46 9.51 9.71 -6.35
C PRO A 46 10.87 9.02 -6.37
N LEU A 47 11.39 8.62 -5.20
CA LEU A 47 12.65 7.92 -5.07
C LEU A 47 12.36 6.43 -4.90
N GLY A 48 12.84 5.64 -5.87
CA GLY A 48 12.92 4.19 -5.75
C GLY A 48 14.17 3.77 -4.99
N GLU A 49 14.08 2.66 -4.26
CA GLU A 49 15.18 2.07 -3.50
C GLU A 49 15.56 0.72 -4.12
N THR A 50 16.86 0.47 -4.25
CA THR A 50 17.36 -0.82 -4.75
C THR A 50 17.40 -1.83 -3.61
N SER A 51 16.65 -2.92 -3.76
CA SER A 51 16.62 -4.03 -2.81
C SER A 51 16.73 -5.36 -3.54
N ALA A 52 17.76 -6.14 -3.20
CA ALA A 52 18.08 -7.41 -3.86
C ALA A 52 18.31 -7.31 -5.38
N GLY A 53 18.83 -6.17 -5.86
CA GLY A 53 19.14 -5.95 -7.28
C GLY A 53 17.95 -5.45 -8.13
N GLU A 54 16.78 -5.29 -7.53
CA GLU A 54 15.59 -4.71 -8.16
C GLU A 54 15.28 -3.34 -7.54
N VAL A 55 14.80 -2.40 -8.36
CA VAL A 55 14.35 -1.09 -7.89
C VAL A 55 12.88 -1.20 -7.50
N ARG A 56 12.57 -0.76 -6.28
CA ARG A 56 11.21 -0.76 -5.72
C ARG A 56 10.83 0.63 -5.26
N TYR A 57 9.54 0.93 -5.34
CA TYR A 57 8.97 2.21 -4.97
C TYR A 57 8.05 2.06 -3.77
N THR A 58 8.10 3.03 -2.88
CA THR A 58 7.17 3.09 -1.75
C THR A 58 5.87 3.77 -2.17
N ALA A 59 4.74 3.09 -2.00
CA ALA A 59 3.42 3.68 -2.11
C ALA A 59 2.74 3.73 -0.74
N VAL A 60 2.13 4.86 -0.43
CA VAL A 60 1.38 5.09 0.80
C VAL A 60 -0.10 5.01 0.49
N ILE A 61 -0.79 4.17 1.24
CA ILE A 61 -2.22 3.92 1.13
C ILE A 61 -2.93 4.54 2.33
N GLU A 62 -3.98 5.29 2.01
CA GLU A 62 -4.95 5.77 2.99
C GLU A 62 -6.15 4.82 2.96
N LEU A 63 -6.47 4.23 4.12
CA LEU A 63 -7.63 3.37 4.29
C LEU A 63 -8.88 4.23 4.46
N GLU A 64 -9.99 3.83 3.85
CA GLU A 64 -11.28 4.49 4.05
C GLU A 64 -11.80 4.30 5.48
N GLU A 65 -11.52 3.13 6.07
CA GLU A 65 -11.83 2.80 7.45
C GLU A 65 -10.64 2.07 8.10
N ILE A 66 -10.25 2.52 9.30
CA ILE A 66 -9.18 1.89 10.08
C ILE A 66 -9.81 0.89 11.05
N PRO A 67 -9.57 -0.42 10.91
CA PRO A 67 -10.16 -1.40 11.80
C PRO A 67 -9.54 -1.28 13.19
N PRO A 68 -10.36 -1.35 14.27
CA PRO A 68 -9.87 -1.14 15.65
C PRO A 68 -8.87 -2.21 16.12
N ALA A 69 -8.79 -3.34 15.41
CA ALA A 69 -7.84 -4.42 15.70
C ALA A 69 -6.44 -4.19 15.08
N ILE A 70 -6.29 -3.27 14.13
CA ILE A 70 -5.02 -3.02 13.45
C ILE A 70 -4.06 -2.21 14.33
N ARG A 71 -2.79 -2.59 14.28
CA ARG A 71 -1.69 -1.92 15.00
C ARG A 71 -0.53 -1.68 14.04
N TRP A 72 0.29 -0.70 14.38
CA TRP A 72 1.54 -0.42 13.67
C TRP A 72 2.44 -1.65 13.62
N GLY A 73 3.10 -1.86 12.48
CA GLY A 73 4.02 -2.98 12.25
C GLY A 73 3.34 -4.28 11.83
N MET A 74 2.01 -4.32 11.67
CA MET A 74 1.33 -5.46 11.05
C MET A 74 1.62 -5.54 9.56
N THR A 75 1.79 -6.76 9.05
CA THR A 75 1.88 -7.03 7.62
C THR A 75 0.53 -6.83 6.96
N ALA A 76 0.52 -6.07 5.87
CA ALA A 76 -0.63 -5.85 5.01
C ALA A 76 -0.27 -6.21 3.58
N ASN A 77 -1.22 -6.80 2.86
CA ASN A 77 -1.11 -7.03 1.42
C ASN A 77 -1.99 -6.00 0.71
N VAL A 78 -1.43 -5.35 -0.31
CA VAL A 78 -2.11 -4.29 -1.06
C VAL A 78 -2.28 -4.74 -2.50
N SER A 79 -3.53 -4.76 -2.97
CA SER A 79 -3.87 -5.00 -4.38
C SER A 79 -4.33 -3.69 -5.01
N ILE A 80 -3.58 -3.22 -6.00
CA ILE A 80 -3.88 -1.99 -6.74
C ILE A 80 -4.50 -2.36 -8.09
N GLU A 81 -5.68 -1.82 -8.39
CA GLU A 81 -6.30 -2.00 -9.71
C GLU A 81 -5.69 -1.03 -10.73
N VAL A 82 -4.92 -1.57 -11.66
CA VAL A 82 -4.39 -0.85 -12.83
C VAL A 82 -5.37 -0.98 -14.01
N LYS A 83 -5.41 0.04 -14.88
CA LYS A 83 -6.32 0.10 -16.05
C LYS A 83 -5.64 -0.35 -17.34
#